data_AF-A0A538HS79-F1
#
_entry.id   AF-A0A538HS79-F1
#
_cell.length_a   1.000
_cell.length_b   1.000
_cell.length_c   1.000
_cell.angle_alpha   90.00
_cell.angle_beta   90.00
_cell.angle_gamma   90.00
#
_symmetry.space_group_name_H-M   'P 1'
#
loop_
_entity.id
_entity.type
_entity.pdbx_description
1 polymer ?
#
loop_
_entity_poly.entity_id
_entity_poly.type
_entity_poly.pdbx_seq_one_letter_code
_entity_poly.pdbx_strand_id
1 'polypeptide(L)'
;MPSPRDILAYMRTVGRGSPVDRPWSIAGQMLSNLRLGSSHAPEGSPLTLHDIMASPDYRNLMTAKVAEGDLAPDFELPRVDGDSFVRLSTLLDEKPVALVFGSYT
;
A
#
# COMPACT_ATOMS: atom_id res chain seq x y z
N MET A 1 12.04 -6.74 -17.06
CA MET A 1 11.59 -5.36 -17.38
C MET A 1 10.09 -5.42 -17.64
N PRO A 2 9.26 -4.56 -17.04
CA PRO A 2 7.82 -4.52 -17.33
C PRO A 2 7.61 -4.21 -18.81
N SER A 3 6.60 -4.82 -19.42
CA SER A 3 6.29 -4.61 -20.84
C SER A 3 5.60 -3.26 -21.05
N PRO A 4 5.67 -2.66 -22.24
CA PRO A 4 4.96 -1.42 -22.54
C PRO A 4 3.44 -1.50 -22.31
N ARG A 5 2.85 -2.70 -22.38
CA ARG A 5 1.43 -2.92 -22.09
C ARG A 5 1.11 -2.86 -20.61
N ASP A 6 2.02 -3.31 -19.75
CA ASP A 6 1.86 -3.27 -18.29
C ASP A 6 1.89 -1.83 -17.78
N ILE A 7 2.74 -1.00 -18.41
CA ILE A 7 2.81 0.45 -18.14
C ILE A 7 1.49 1.13 -18.53
N LEU A 8 0.95 0.82 -19.71
CA LEU A 8 -0.34 1.36 -20.17
C LEU A 8 -1.52 0.91 -19.30
N ALA A 9 -1.54 -0.35 -18.87
CA ALA A 9 -2.57 -0.89 -17.98
C ALA A 9 -2.50 -0.22 -16.60
N TYR A 10 -1.30 -0.09 -16.03
CA TYR A 10 -1.05 0.60 -14.78
C TYR A 10 -1.48 2.08 -14.85
N MET A 11 -1.11 2.80 -15.91
CA MET A 11 -1.53 4.19 -16.13
C MET A 11 -3.04 4.35 -16.21
N ARG A 12 -3.75 3.38 -16.79
CA ARG A 12 -5.22 3.39 -16.88
C ARG A 12 -5.88 3.16 -15.52
N THR A 13 -5.32 2.28 -14.70
CA THR A 13 -5.80 2.01 -13.35
C THR A 13 -5.57 3.19 -12.42
N VAL A 14 -4.38 3.80 -12.48
CA VAL A 14 -4.05 5.01 -11.71
C VAL A 14 -4.88 6.21 -12.16
N GLY A 15 -5.11 6.36 -13.47
CA GLY A 15 -5.90 7.46 -14.03
C GLY A 15 -7.38 7.45 -13.67
N ARG A 16 -7.93 6.31 -13.20
CA ARG A 16 -9.31 6.25 -12.69
C ARG A 16 -9.47 6.84 -11.29
N GLY A 17 -8.37 7.10 -10.59
CA GLY A 17 -8.37 7.69 -9.25
C GLY A 17 -8.91 6.75 -8.17
N SER A 18 -8.47 6.98 -6.94
CA SER A 18 -9.04 6.39 -5.73
C SER A 18 -10.34 7.13 -5.38
N PRO A 19 -11.47 6.45 -5.05
CA PRO A 19 -12.71 7.12 -4.67
C PRO A 19 -12.61 7.92 -3.36
N VAL A 20 -11.48 7.84 -2.65
CA VAL A 20 -11.26 8.45 -1.34
C VAL A 20 -10.29 9.65 -1.39
N ASP A 21 -9.58 9.85 -2.50
CA ASP A 21 -8.62 10.94 -2.67
C ASP A 21 -9.09 11.99 -3.69
N ARG A 22 -8.85 13.27 -3.40
CA ARG A 22 -9.05 14.34 -4.39
C ARG A 22 -8.22 14.03 -5.64
N PRO A 23 -8.76 14.23 -6.86
CA PRO A 23 -8.04 13.90 -8.10
C PRO A 23 -6.80 14.78 -8.22
N TRP A 24 -5.64 14.23 -7.85
CA TRP A 24 -4.37 14.90 -8.05
C TRP A 24 -3.98 14.69 -9.52
N SER A 25 -3.91 15.78 -10.28
CA SER A 25 -3.56 15.71 -11.69
C SER A 25 -2.11 15.21 -11.88
N ILE A 26 -1.84 14.51 -12.98
CA ILE A 26 -0.49 14.08 -13.40
C ILE A 26 0.50 15.26 -13.35
N ALA A 27 0.03 16.46 -13.69
CA ALA A 27 0.81 17.69 -13.60
C ALA A 27 1.20 18.04 -12.15
N GLY A 28 0.31 17.84 -11.18
CA GLY A 28 0.62 18.04 -9.76
C GLY A 28 1.63 17.03 -9.22
N GLN A 29 1.62 15.79 -9.71
CA GLN A 29 2.60 14.75 -9.37
C GLN A 29 3.98 15.02 -10.00
N MET A 30 4.01 15.58 -11.21
CA MET A 30 5.25 16.05 -11.84
C MET A 30 5.82 17.28 -11.12
N LEU A 31 4.96 18.21 -10.69
CA LEU A 31 5.38 19.41 -9.98
C LEU A 31 5.94 19.10 -8.59
N SER A 32 5.38 18.11 -7.88
CA SER A 32 5.91 17.64 -6.60
C SER A 32 7.29 17.00 -6.78
N ASN A 33 7.48 16.19 -7.82
CA ASN A 33 8.78 15.57 -8.12
C ASN A 33 9.86 16.61 -8.46
N LEU A 34 9.48 17.71 -9.12
CA LEU A 34 10.40 18.81 -9.42
C LEU A 34 10.68 19.71 -8.21
N ARG A 35 9.69 19.91 -7.32
CA ARG A 35 9.85 20.75 -6.11
C ARG A 35 10.60 20.06 -4.97
N LEU A 36 10.48 18.74 -4.83
CA LEU A 36 10.95 18.00 -3.65
C LEU A 36 12.29 17.28 -3.87
N GLY A 37 12.83 17.26 -5.09
CA GLY A 37 14.09 16.57 -5.37
C GLY A 37 14.01 15.06 -5.10
N SER A 38 15.08 14.34 -5.43
CA SER A 38 15.19 12.87 -5.45
C SER A 38 15.07 12.18 -4.07
N SER A 39 14.64 12.89 -3.03
CA SER A 39 14.52 12.41 -1.65
C SER A 39 13.06 12.47 -1.20
N HIS A 40 12.27 11.47 -1.61
CA HIS A 40 10.88 11.25 -1.18
C HIS A 40 10.76 10.63 0.23
N ALA A 41 11.82 10.70 1.03
CA ALA A 41 11.80 10.25 2.41
C ALA A 41 11.43 11.45 3.30
N PRO A 42 10.49 11.32 4.25
CA PRO A 42 10.31 12.31 5.33
C PRO A 42 11.65 12.58 6.01
N GLU A 43 11.91 13.84 6.42
CA GLU A 43 13.13 14.17 7.17
C GLU A 43 13.19 13.29 8.44
N GLY A 44 14.15 12.36 8.48
CA GLY A 44 14.29 11.38 9.56
C GLY A 44 14.02 9.91 9.17
N SER A 45 13.63 9.61 7.93
CA SER A 45 13.54 8.21 7.47
C SER A 45 14.93 7.58 7.40
N PRO A 46 15.18 6.45 8.08
CA PRO A 46 16.47 5.75 8.03
C PRO A 46 16.74 5.09 6.67
N LEU A 47 15.75 5.06 5.78
CA LEU A 47 15.84 4.47 4.45
C LEU A 47 15.47 5.50 3.39
N THR A 48 16.32 5.64 2.39
CA THR A 48 16.01 6.44 1.20
C THR A 48 15.16 5.63 0.23
N LEU A 49 14.45 6.31 -0.69
CA LEU A 49 13.67 5.64 -1.74
C LEU A 49 14.57 4.73 -2.61
N HIS A 50 15.83 5.11 -2.82
CA HIS A 50 16.81 4.27 -3.50
C HIS A 50 17.09 2.96 -2.76
N ASP A 51 17.21 3.00 -1.43
CA ASP A 51 17.46 1.80 -0.60
C ASP A 51 16.25 0.85 -0.61
N ILE A 52 15.04 1.42 -0.57
CA ILE A 52 13.79 0.67 -0.69
C ILE A 52 13.71 -0.04 -2.06
N MET A 53 14.07 0.66 -3.14
CA MET A 53 14.03 0.09 -4.49
C MET A 53 15.15 -0.92 -4.75
N ALA A 54 16.29 -0.80 -4.06
CA ALA A 54 17.41 -1.73 -4.15
C ALA A 54 17.17 -3.02 -3.34
N SER A 55 16.39 -2.95 -2.25
CA SER A 55 16.12 -4.09 -1.38
C SER A 55 15.23 -5.15 -2.04
N PRO A 56 15.68 -6.42 -2.12
CA PRO A 56 14.86 -7.53 -2.62
C PRO A 56 13.57 -7.73 -1.81
N ASP A 57 13.61 -7.49 -0.50
CA ASP A 57 12.49 -7.69 0.41
C ASP A 57 11.39 -6.66 0.16
N TYR A 58 11.74 -5.38 0.03
CA TYR A 58 10.78 -4.33 -0.32
C TYR A 58 10.18 -4.54 -1.70
N ARG A 59 10.96 -5.03 -2.67
CA ARG A 59 10.45 -5.38 -4.01
C ARG A 59 9.46 -6.53 -3.96
N ASN A 60 9.67 -7.50 -3.07
CA ASN A 60 8.72 -8.59 -2.83
C ASN A 60 7.41 -8.06 -2.24
N LEU A 61 7.49 -7.14 -1.27
CA LEU A 61 6.31 -6.50 -0.66
C LEU A 61 5.48 -5.66 -1.63
N MET A 62 6.10 -5.09 -2.67
CA MET A 62 5.38 -4.35 -3.72
C MET A 62 4.49 -5.24 -4.61
N THR A 63 4.66 -6.56 -4.54
CA THR A 63 3.83 -7.52 -5.28
C THR A 63 2.70 -7.98 -4.38
N ALA A 64 1.46 -7.65 -4.73
CA ALA A 64 0.29 -8.19 -4.04
C ALA A 64 0.28 -9.72 -4.17
N LYS A 65 0.17 -10.42 -3.03
CA LYS A 65 0.15 -11.89 -2.96
C LYS A 65 -1.26 -12.47 -2.85
N VAL A 66 -2.27 -11.61 -2.90
CA VAL A 66 -3.67 -11.93 -2.74
C VAL A 66 -4.47 -11.23 -3.84
N ALA A 67 -5.50 -11.89 -4.34
CA ALA A 67 -6.43 -11.37 -5.33
C ALA A 67 -7.88 -11.44 -4.81
N GLU A 68 -8.79 -10.73 -5.48
CA GLU A 68 -10.22 -10.83 -5.19
C GLU A 68 -10.72 -12.26 -5.40
N GLY A 69 -11.50 -12.77 -4.45
CA GLY A 69 -12.00 -14.15 -4.45
C GLY A 69 -11.05 -15.17 -3.79
N ASP A 70 -9.80 -14.79 -3.50
CA ASP A 70 -8.92 -15.62 -2.68
C ASP A 70 -9.40 -15.64 -1.23
N LEU A 71 -9.10 -16.74 -0.54
CA LEU A 71 -9.25 -16.80 0.91
C LEU A 71 -8.29 -15.80 1.56
N ALA A 72 -8.82 -14.95 2.44
CA ALA A 72 -8.01 -14.01 3.20
C ALA A 72 -7.01 -14.79 4.09
N PRO A 73 -5.72 -14.43 4.09
CA PRO A 73 -4.74 -15.05 4.98
C PRO A 73 -5.16 -14.87 6.44
N ASP A 74 -5.13 -15.94 7.22
CA ASP A 74 -5.44 -15.87 8.64
C ASP A 74 -4.28 -15.20 9.41
N PHE A 75 -4.63 -14.36 10.38
CA PHE A 75 -3.67 -13.67 11.23
C PHE A 75 -4.29 -13.40 12.60
N GLU A 76 -3.42 -13.16 13.57
CA GLU A 76 -3.78 -12.84 14.94
C GLU A 76 -3.10 -11.54 15.36
N LEU A 77 -3.88 -10.60 15.88
CA LEU A 77 -3.40 -9.28 16.29
C LEU A 77 -3.85 -8.97 17.72
N PRO A 78 -3.06 -8.24 18.52
CA PRO A 78 -3.51 -7.73 19.79
C PRO A 78 -4.65 -6.72 19.56
N ARG A 79 -5.64 -6.72 20.44
CA ARG A 79 -6.66 -5.68 20.46
C ARG A 79 -6.08 -4.38 21.00
N VAL A 80 -6.72 -3.27 20.64
CA VAL A 80 -6.32 -1.91 21.06
C VAL A 80 -6.39 -1.73 22.58
N ASP A 81 -7.29 -2.46 23.25
CA ASP A 81 -7.41 -2.48 24.71
C ASP A 81 -6.27 -3.26 25.41
N GLY A 82 -5.45 -4.01 24.66
CA GLY A 82 -4.27 -4.72 25.17
C GLY A 82 -4.56 -6.02 25.93
N ASP A 83 -5.84 -6.29 26.25
CA ASP A 83 -6.21 -7.39 27.14
C ASP A 83 -6.42 -8.73 26.41
N SER A 84 -6.43 -8.72 25.08
CA SER A 84 -6.68 -9.93 24.29
C SER A 84 -6.13 -9.85 22.87
N PHE A 85 -6.11 -11.00 22.21
CA PHE A 85 -5.84 -11.13 20.79
C PHE A 85 -7.13 -11.40 20.03
N VAL A 86 -7.17 -10.96 18.78
CA VAL A 86 -8.24 -11.26 17.84
C VAL A 86 -7.65 -11.97 16.63
N ARG A 87 -8.29 -13.09 16.25
CA ARG A 87 -7.95 -13.85 15.05
C ARG A 87 -8.98 -13.58 13.96
N LEU A 88 -8.51 -13.42 12.72
CA LEU A 88 -9.40 -13.13 11.60
C LEU A 88 -10.42 -14.25 11.39
N SER A 89 -10.00 -15.52 11.38
CA SER A 89 -10.89 -16.67 11.15
C SER A 89 -12.09 -16.70 12.10
N THR A 90 -11.91 -16.31 13.37
CA THR A 90 -13.01 -16.24 14.35
C THR A 90 -14.07 -15.19 14.01
N LEU A 91 -13.70 -14.11 13.31
CA LEU A 91 -14.62 -13.04 12.93
C LEU A 91 -15.40 -13.36 11.64
N LEU A 92 -14.79 -14.12 10.73
CA LEU A 92 -15.37 -14.46 9.43
C LEU A 92 -16.64 -15.32 9.55
N ASP A 93 -16.73 -16.14 10.59
CA ASP A 93 -17.92 -16.98 10.85
C ASP A 93 -19.13 -16.17 11.35
N GLU A 94 -18.90 -14.94 11.82
CA GLU A 94 -19.95 -14.10 12.41
C GLU A 94 -20.40 -12.96 11.49
N LYS A 95 -19.46 -12.31 10.78
CA LYS A 95 -19.74 -11.09 10.03
C LYS A 95 -18.71 -10.79 8.94
N PRO A 96 -19.07 -9.97 7.93
CA PRO A 96 -18.09 -9.39 7.01
C PRO A 96 -17.06 -8.52 7.76
N VAL A 97 -15.79 -8.62 7.36
CA VAL A 97 -14.66 -7.93 7.99
C VAL A 97 -13.94 -7.04 6.97
N ALA A 98 -13.52 -5.85 7.40
CA ALA A 98 -12.64 -4.97 6.63
C ALA A 98 -11.31 -4.77 7.38
N LEU A 99 -10.19 -4.99 6.70
CA LEU A 99 -8.85 -4.70 7.23
C LEU A 99 -8.39 -3.33 6.73
N VAL A 100 -8.05 -2.44 7.66
CA VAL A 100 -7.58 -1.08 7.37
C VAL A 100 -6.17 -0.93 7.88
N PHE A 101 -5.23 -0.60 6.98
CA PHE A 101 -3.87 -0.23 7.35
C PHE A 101 -3.81 1.29 7.53
N GLY A 102 -3.42 1.74 8.71
CA GLY A 102 -3.29 3.16 9.03
C GLY A 102 -2.10 3.40 9.94
N SER A 103 -1.53 4.60 9.85
CA SER A 103 -0.62 5.13 10.85
C SER A 103 -1.46 5.78 11.95
N TYR A 104 -1.37 5.26 13.18
CA TYR A 104 -1.92 5.94 14.36
C TYR A 104 -0.73 6.50 15.14
N THR A 105 -0.62 7.83 15.17
CA THR A 105 0.37 8.56 15.97
C THR A 105 -0.21 8.90 17.33
#